data_AF-A0A925X8C0-F1
#
_entry.id   AF-A0A925X8C0-F1
#
_cell.length_a   1.000
_cell.length_b   1.000
_cell.length_c   1.000
_cell.angle_alpha   90.00
_cell.angle_beta   90.00
_cell.angle_gamma   90.00
#
_symmetry.space_group_name_H-M   'P 1'
#
loop_
_entity.id
_entity.type
_entity.pdbx_description
1 polymer ?
#
loop_
_entity_poly.entity_id
_entity_poly.type
_entity_poly.pdbx_seq_one_letter_code
_entity_poly.pdbx_strand_id
1 'polypeptide(L)'
;RDAGYDVLVGKFPFTASGKATAAGVREGFVKVIFDKKYGEFLGCHMIGANVTEMIAEIVTARKLETTGHEIIKSVHPHPTMSEAVMEAAAAAYGEVIHL
;
A
#
# COMPACT_ATOMS: atom_id res chain seq x y z
N ARG A 1 -4.68 2.80 17.54
CA ARG A 1 -4.11 3.70 18.58
C ARG A 1 -4.10 3.01 19.94
N ASP A 2 -5.08 2.16 20.24
CA ASP A 2 -5.21 1.48 21.54
C ASP A 2 -4.09 0.47 21.87
N ALA A 3 -3.40 -0.07 20.86
CA ALA A 3 -2.29 -1.01 21.05
C ALA A 3 -0.92 -0.35 21.33
N GLY A 4 -0.83 0.99 21.38
CA GLY A 4 0.40 1.69 21.80
C GLY A 4 1.51 1.84 20.75
N TYR A 5 1.26 1.49 19.48
CA TYR A 5 2.22 1.72 18.40
C TYR A 5 2.39 3.20 18.03
N ASP A 6 3.64 3.63 17.82
CA ASP A 6 3.95 4.82 17.03
C ASP A 6 3.97 4.42 15.56
N VAL A 7 3.17 5.08 14.72
CA VAL A 7 2.85 4.55 13.39
C VAL A 7 3.29 5.50 12.27
N LEU A 8 3.79 4.90 11.20
CA LEU A 8 3.90 5.52 9.89
C LEU A 8 2.66 5.15 9.07
N VAL A 9 2.09 6.14 8.38
CA VAL A 9 0.91 5.93 7.55
C VAL A 9 1.19 6.46 6.15
N GLY A 10 0.98 5.60 5.16
CA GLY A 10 1.09 5.97 3.75
C GLY A 10 -0.24 5.78 3.05
N LYS A 11 -0.53 6.65 2.08
CA LYS A 11 -1.78 6.61 1.32
C LYS A 11 -1.51 6.96 -0.13
N PHE A 12 -1.97 6.12 -1.04
CA PHE A 12 -1.89 6.37 -2.48
C PHE A 12 -3.30 6.36 -3.10
N PRO A 13 -3.73 7.45 -3.75
CA PRO A 13 -5.03 7.54 -4.38
C PRO A 13 -5.03 6.88 -5.77
N PHE A 14 -6.11 6.19 -6.14
CA PHE A 14 -6.21 5.58 -7.47
C PHE A 14 -6.32 6.63 -8.60
N THR A 15 -6.58 7.90 -8.28
CA THR A 15 -6.52 9.00 -9.25
C THR A 15 -5.12 9.20 -9.85
N ALA A 16 -4.07 8.75 -9.15
CA ALA A 16 -2.68 8.78 -9.56
C ALA A 16 -2.19 7.45 -10.19
N SER A 17 -3.03 6.41 -10.20
CA SER A 17 -2.68 5.13 -10.84
C SER A 17 -2.92 5.18 -12.35
N GLY A 18 -1.89 4.85 -13.13
CA GLY A 18 -2.00 4.69 -14.58
C GLY A 18 -2.98 3.58 -14.96
N LYS A 19 -2.94 2.43 -14.26
CA LYS A 19 -3.87 1.32 -14.49
C LYS A 19 -5.33 1.71 -14.19
N ALA A 20 -5.58 2.37 -13.06
CA ALA A 20 -6.92 2.81 -12.68
C ALA A 20 -7.48 3.81 -13.70
N THR A 21 -6.62 4.71 -14.21
CA THR A 21 -6.97 5.66 -15.28
C THR A 21 -7.32 4.93 -16.57
N ALA A 22 -6.50 3.98 -17.01
CA ALA A 22 -6.75 3.19 -18.21
C ALA A 22 -8.04 2.35 -18.13
N ALA A 23 -8.41 1.90 -16.92
CA ALA A 23 -9.62 1.13 -16.67
C ALA A 23 -10.87 1.97 -16.34
N GLY A 24 -10.75 3.31 -16.27
CA GLY A 24 -11.86 4.21 -15.95
C GLY A 24 -12.36 4.14 -14.50
N VAL A 25 -11.61 3.51 -13.59
CA VAL A 25 -12.00 3.23 -12.19
C VAL A 25 -11.08 3.98 -11.20
N ARG A 26 -11.10 5.31 -11.26
CA ARG A 26 -10.13 6.17 -10.57
C ARG A 26 -10.49 6.49 -9.10
N GLU A 27 -11.68 6.09 -8.65
CA GLU A 27 -12.14 6.34 -7.29
C GLU A 27 -11.52 5.35 -6.30
N GLY A 28 -11.09 5.87 -5.14
CA GLY A 28 -10.55 5.06 -4.06
C GLY A 28 -9.07 5.28 -3.77
N PHE A 29 -8.51 4.44 -2.91
CA PHE A 29 -7.13 4.53 -2.44
C PHE A 29 -6.66 3.24 -1.77
N VAL A 30 -5.34 3.12 -1.63
CA VAL A 30 -4.67 2.18 -0.73
C VAL A 30 -4.07 2.96 0.43
N LYS A 31 -4.26 2.50 1.67
CA LYS A 31 -3.67 3.08 2.88
C LYS A 31 -2.99 1.98 3.71
N VAL A 32 -1.70 2.11 3.92
CA VAL A 32 -0.87 1.19 4.69
C VAL A 32 -0.43 1.80 6.01
N ILE A 33 -0.18 0.95 7.00
CA ILE A 33 0.21 1.34 8.36
C ILE A 33 1.40 0.47 8.77
N PHE A 34 2.46 1.11 9.24
CA PHE A 34 3.66 0.46 9.75
C PHE A 34 3.95 0.91 11.17
N ASP A 35 4.57 0.05 11.98
CA ASP A 35 5.22 0.47 13.22
C ASP A 35 6.49 1.26 12.89
N LYS A 36 6.69 2.40 13.54
CA LYS A 36 7.83 3.27 13.26
C LYS A 36 9.14 2.73 13.82
N LYS A 37 9.10 1.94 14.90
CA LYS A 37 10.30 1.49 15.61
C LYS A 37 11.06 0.45 14.79
N TYR A 38 10.37 -0.53 14.23
CA TYR A 38 10.98 -1.63 13.48
C TYR A 38 10.55 -1.70 12.01
N GLY A 39 9.54 -0.92 11.60
CA GLY A 39 9.01 -0.96 10.24
C GLY A 39 8.06 -2.13 9.98
N GLU A 40 7.60 -2.83 11.02
CA GLU A 40 6.64 -3.94 10.91
C GLU A 40 5.39 -3.46 10.19
N PHE A 41 4.94 -4.22 9.20
CA PHE A 41 3.66 -3.95 8.54
C PHE A 41 2.50 -4.32 9.44
N LEU A 42 1.77 -3.31 9.93
CA LEU A 42 0.67 -3.49 10.88
C LEU A 42 -0.65 -3.76 10.18
N GLY A 43 -0.85 -3.22 8.97
CA GLY A 43 -2.02 -3.53 8.16
C GLY A 43 -2.29 -2.54 7.03
N CYS A 44 -3.37 -2.82 6.29
CA CYS A 44 -3.80 -2.03 5.14
C CYS A 44 -5.32 -1.87 5.11
N HIS A 45 -5.77 -0.72 4.62
CA HIS A 45 -7.16 -0.46 4.26
C HIS A 45 -7.21 0.00 2.80
N MET A 46 -8.15 -0.54 2.03
CA MET A 46 -8.28 -0.24 0.61
C MET A 46 -9.74 0.01 0.26
N ILE A 47 -9.97 0.94 -0.66
CA ILE A 47 -11.28 1.24 -1.24
C ILE A 47 -11.07 1.39 -2.74
N GLY A 48 -11.92 0.77 -3.57
CA GLY A 48 -11.91 0.92 -5.03
C GLY A 48 -12.02 -0.42 -5.75
N ALA A 49 -11.79 -0.40 -7.07
CA ALA A 49 -11.89 -1.59 -7.91
C ALA A 49 -10.80 -2.63 -7.58
N ASN A 50 -11.16 -3.91 -7.62
CA ASN A 50 -10.27 -5.07 -7.45
C ASN A 50 -9.55 -5.18 -6.09
N VAL A 51 -9.90 -4.37 -5.09
CA VAL A 51 -9.25 -4.41 -3.76
C VAL A 51 -9.47 -5.74 -3.02
N THR A 52 -10.53 -6.48 -3.35
CA THR A 52 -10.79 -7.84 -2.82
C THR A 52 -9.80 -8.87 -3.32
N GLU A 53 -9.23 -8.68 -4.51
CA GLU A 53 -8.16 -9.55 -5.03
C GLU A 53 -6.81 -9.11 -4.45
N MET A 54 -6.58 -7.80 -4.36
CA MET A 54 -5.32 -7.24 -3.83
C MET A 54 -5.10 -7.55 -2.34
N ILE A 55 -6.16 -7.71 -1.55
CA ILE A 55 -6.03 -8.01 -0.11
C ILE A 55 -5.32 -9.34 0.16
N ALA A 56 -5.29 -10.27 -0.82
CA ALA A 56 -4.56 -11.53 -0.69
C ALA A 56 -3.05 -11.31 -0.47
N GLU A 57 -2.46 -10.33 -1.15
CA GLU A 57 -1.06 -9.92 -0.97
C GLU A 57 -0.84 -9.39 0.46
N ILE A 58 -1.74 -8.50 0.91
CA ILE A 58 -1.67 -7.87 2.23
C ILE A 58 -1.75 -8.91 3.35
N VAL A 59 -2.68 -9.87 3.25
CA VAL A 59 -2.84 -10.91 4.26
C VAL A 59 -1.58 -11.78 4.34
N THR A 60 -1.00 -12.12 3.20
CA THR A 60 0.25 -12.89 3.12
C THR A 60 1.41 -12.10 3.74
N ALA A 61 1.62 -10.84 3.33
CA ALA A 61 2.66 -9.96 3.86
C ALA A 61 2.52 -9.76 5.37
N ARG A 62 1.30 -9.54 5.87
CA ARG A 62 1.05 -9.39 7.32
C ARG A 62 1.39 -10.65 8.09
N LYS A 63 1.07 -11.82 7.53
CA LYS A 63 1.33 -13.13 8.14
C LYS A 63 2.83 -13.47 8.19
N LEU A 64 3.59 -12.97 7.22
CA LEU A 64 5.04 -13.14 7.13
C LEU A 64 5.83 -12.06 7.87
N GLU A 65 5.15 -11.16 8.61
CA GLU A 65 5.79 -10.08 9.37
C GLU A 65 6.69 -9.18 8.51
N THR A 66 6.28 -8.99 7.25
CA THR A 66 6.97 -8.14 6.27
C THR A 66 7.10 -6.69 6.76
N THR A 67 8.08 -5.97 6.22
CA THR A 67 8.36 -4.57 6.48
C THR A 67 7.99 -3.66 5.30
N GLY A 68 7.85 -2.36 5.56
CA GLY A 68 7.61 -1.39 4.48
C GLY A 68 8.70 -1.38 3.41
N HIS A 69 9.97 -1.57 3.78
CA HIS A 69 11.07 -1.62 2.83
C HIS A 69 10.99 -2.83 1.90
N GLU A 70 10.58 -4.00 2.40
CA GLU A 70 10.39 -5.19 1.56
C GLU A 70 9.25 -4.98 0.55
N ILE A 71 8.16 -4.31 0.94
CA ILE A 71 7.07 -3.95 0.02
C ILE A 71 7.58 -2.97 -1.06
N ILE A 72 8.30 -1.92 -0.66
CA ILE A 72 8.84 -0.91 -1.59
C ILE A 72 9.84 -1.51 -2.58
N LYS A 73 10.70 -2.43 -2.14
CA LYS A 73 11.73 -3.05 -2.97
C LYS A 73 11.23 -4.26 -3.77
N SER A 74 10.01 -4.74 -3.52
CA SER A 74 9.39 -5.80 -4.31
C SER A 74 8.90 -5.26 -5.65
N VAL A 75 9.25 -5.95 -6.74
CA VAL A 75 8.87 -5.54 -8.09
C VAL A 75 7.38 -5.82 -8.32
N HIS A 76 6.57 -4.77 -8.33
CA HIS A 76 5.17 -4.84 -8.70
C HIS A 76 5.04 -4.77 -10.23
N PRO A 77 4.19 -5.59 -10.86
CA PRO A 77 4.01 -5.53 -12.31
C PRO A 77 3.42 -4.20 -12.76
N HIS A 78 3.91 -3.66 -13.88
CA HIS A 78 3.40 -2.42 -14.47
C HIS A 78 2.71 -2.66 -15.83
N PRO A 79 1.55 -2.04 -16.12
CA PRO A 79 0.68 -1.29 -15.20
C PRO A 79 -0.33 -2.20 -14.49
N THR A 80 -0.43 -2.13 -13.16
CA THR A 80 -1.43 -2.87 -12.36
C THR A 80 -2.02 -2.04 -11.22
N MET A 81 -3.10 -2.54 -10.61
CA MET A 81 -3.67 -1.92 -9.41
C MET A 81 -2.79 -2.15 -8.17
N SER A 82 -2.01 -3.24 -8.13
CA SER A 82 -1.16 -3.58 -6.98
C SER A 82 0.01 -2.62 -6.81
N GLU A 83 0.44 -1.90 -7.85
CA GLU A 83 1.43 -0.81 -7.72
C GLU A 83 1.03 0.23 -6.65
N ALA A 84 -0.28 0.42 -6.40
CA ALA A 84 -0.74 1.32 -5.35
C ALA A 84 -0.36 0.86 -3.93
N VAL A 85 -0.10 -0.43 -3.71
CA VAL A 85 0.42 -0.95 -2.42
C VAL A 85 1.86 -0.50 -2.23
N MET A 86 2.69 -0.68 -3.25
CA MET A 86 4.08 -0.20 -3.29
C MET A 86 4.17 1.31 -3.10
N GLU A 87 3.38 2.09 -3.86
CA GLU A 87 3.39 3.55 -3.75
C GLU A 87 2.84 4.04 -2.42
N ALA A 88 1.82 3.38 -1.85
CA ALA A 88 1.34 3.71 -0.52
C ALA A 88 2.40 3.41 0.55
N ALA A 89 3.16 2.32 0.40
CA ALA A 89 4.30 2.04 1.28
C ALA A 89 5.38 3.12 1.12
N ALA A 90 5.78 3.44 -0.11
CA ALA A 90 6.75 4.49 -0.39
C ALA A 90 6.30 5.86 0.19
N ALA A 91 5.02 6.18 0.13
CA ALA A 91 4.45 7.38 0.73
C ALA A 91 4.59 7.43 2.26
N ALA A 92 4.51 6.28 2.95
CA ALA A 92 4.73 6.21 4.40
C ALA A 92 6.19 6.56 4.79
N TYR A 93 7.13 6.32 3.88
CA TYR A 93 8.57 6.56 4.06
C TYR A 93 9.09 7.83 3.36
N GLY A 94 8.22 8.57 2.65
CA GLY A 94 8.61 9.77 1.91
C GLY A 94 9.38 9.50 0.61
N GLU A 95 9.26 8.30 0.04
CA GLU A 95 9.94 7.84 -1.18
C GLU A 95 9.00 7.68 -2.39
N VAL A 96 7.75 8.13 -2.26
CA VAL A 96 6.73 8.00 -3.31
C VAL A 96 7.12 8.73 -4.59
N ILE A 97 6.82 8.14 -5.75
CA ILE A 97 7.23 8.69 -7.05
C ILE A 97 6.05 9.33 -7.78
N HIS A 98 4.86 8.73 -7.66
CA HIS A 98 3.71 9.07 -8.51
C HIS A 98 2.61 9.87 -7.79
N LEU A 99 2.92 10.51 -6.66
CA LEU A 99 1.97 11.32 -5.89
C LEU A 99 2.05 12.82 -6.22
#